data_AF-A0A392ME67-F1
#
_entry.id   AF-A0A392ME67-F1
#
_cell.length_a   1.000
_cell.length_b   1.000
_cell.length_c   1.000
_cell.angle_alpha   90.00
_cell.angle_beta   90.00
_cell.angle_gamma   90.00
#
_symmetry.space_group_name_H-M   'P 1'
#
loop_
_entity.id
_entity.type
_entity.pdbx_description
1 polymer ?
#
loop_
_entity_poly.entity_id
_entity_poly.type
_entity_poly.pdbx_seq_one_letter_code
_entity_poly.pdbx_strand_id
1 'polypeptide(L)'
;MLDYNVPGGKLNRGLSVIDSYRLLKEGQTLNDDEIFQASALGWCIEWLQAYFLVLDDIMDNSHTRRGQPCWFRVPKVGIIAANDGVLLRNHIPRILKKHFRGKPYYVDLLDLFNEVEFQTAAGQMIDLITTLEGEKDLSKYTLSLHRRIVQFKTAYYSFYLP
;
A
#
# COMPACT_ATOMS: atom_id res chain seq x y z
N MET A 1 -10.35 13.58 2.89
CA MET A 1 -9.90 12.36 2.20
C MET A 1 -8.46 12.02 2.55
N LEU A 2 -7.48 12.85 2.20
CA LEU A 2 -6.06 12.58 2.47
C LEU A 2 -5.76 12.44 3.98
N ASP A 3 -6.10 13.47 4.76
CA ASP A 3 -5.92 13.49 6.22
C ASP A 3 -6.72 12.41 6.96
N TYR A 4 -7.71 11.82 6.27
CA TYR A 4 -8.54 10.75 6.82
C TYR A 4 -7.93 9.37 6.57
N ASN A 5 -7.39 9.13 5.37
CA ASN A 5 -6.97 7.80 4.92
C ASN A 5 -5.47 7.52 5.07
N VAL A 6 -4.64 8.56 5.03
CA VAL A 6 -3.17 8.41 5.07
C VAL A 6 -2.64 8.33 6.51
N PRO A 7 -3.04 9.21 7.45
CA PRO A 7 -2.61 9.15 8.86
C PRO A 7 -3.36 8.12 9.73
N GLY A 8 -2.92 7.93 10.97
CA GLY A 8 -3.59 7.08 11.96
C GLY A 8 -3.29 5.57 11.86
N GLY A 9 -2.42 5.19 10.93
CA GLY A 9 -1.81 3.85 10.88
C GLY A 9 -0.61 3.72 11.82
N LYS A 10 -0.05 2.51 11.92
CA LYS A 10 1.16 2.24 12.73
C LYS A 10 2.46 2.75 12.08
N LEU A 11 2.40 3.10 10.79
CA LEU A 11 3.54 3.52 9.97
C LEU A 11 4.67 2.48 9.84
N ASN A 12 4.41 1.21 10.15
CA ASN A 12 5.44 0.16 10.11
C ASN A 12 6.15 0.07 8.74
N ARG A 13 5.42 0.23 7.63
CA ARG A 13 6.01 0.13 6.29
C ARG A 13 6.86 1.36 5.98
N GLY A 14 6.31 2.55 6.24
CA GLY A 14 7.05 3.80 6.03
C GLY A 14 8.32 3.90 6.89
N LEU A 15 8.24 3.50 8.16
CA LEU A 15 9.39 3.50 9.08
C LEU A 15 10.44 2.46 8.69
N SER A 16 10.01 1.30 8.17
CA SER A 16 10.93 0.24 7.71
C SER A 16 11.90 0.75 6.64
N VAL A 17 11.50 1.67 5.76
CA VAL A 17 12.43 2.25 4.76
C VAL A 17 13.61 2.97 5.42
N ILE A 18 13.33 3.76 6.45
CA ILE A 18 14.35 4.53 7.17
C ILE A 18 15.27 3.60 7.95
N ASP A 19 14.68 2.61 8.63
CA ASP A 19 15.44 1.65 9.42
C ASP A 19 16.30 0.74 8.53
N SER A 20 15.75 0.23 7.43
CA SER A 20 16.49 -0.53 6.40
C SER A 20 17.65 0.29 5.84
N TYR A 21 17.40 1.57 5.49
CA TYR A 21 18.45 2.41 4.93
C TYR A 21 19.59 2.67 5.94
N ARG A 22 19.25 2.91 7.21
CA ARG A 22 20.25 3.05 8.28
C ARG A 22 21.10 1.78 8.46
N LEU A 23 20.47 0.61 8.43
CA LEU A 23 21.16 -0.68 8.54
C LEU A 23 22.09 -0.93 7.35
N LEU A 24 21.64 -0.62 6.13
CA LEU A 24 22.44 -0.75 4.91
C LEU A 24 23.61 0.23 4.85
N LYS A 25 23.54 1.34 5.58
CA LYS A 25 24.65 2.28 5.74
C LYS A 25 25.64 1.86 6.84
N GLU A 26 25.61 0.60 7.25
CA GLU A 26 26.50 0.00 8.25
C GLU A 26 26.50 0.78 9.59
N GLY A 27 25.34 1.32 9.98
CA GLY A 27 25.17 2.06 11.23
C GLY A 27 25.70 3.50 11.20
N GLN A 28 26.15 4.02 10.06
CA GLN A 28 26.47 5.44 9.93
C GLN A 28 25.22 6.29 10.13
N THR A 29 25.41 7.47 10.74
CA THR A 29 24.33 8.45 10.89
C THR A 29 23.86 8.94 9.53
N LEU A 30 22.55 8.93 9.33
CA LEU A 30 21.92 9.56 8.17
C LEU A 30 21.97 11.09 8.37
N ASN A 31 22.32 11.82 7.31
CA ASN A 31 22.19 13.27 7.31
C ASN A 31 20.73 13.68 7.02
N ASP A 32 20.44 14.98 7.15
CA ASP A 32 19.07 15.51 7.01
C ASP A 32 18.46 15.23 5.63
N ASP A 33 19.27 15.31 4.55
CA ASP A 33 18.81 15.05 3.18
C ASP A 33 18.47 13.57 2.98
N GLU A 34 19.27 12.67 3.55
CA GLU A 34 19.07 11.23 3.52
C GLU A 34 17.82 10.83 4.31
N ILE A 35 17.64 11.39 5.52
CA ILE A 35 16.44 11.18 6.34
C ILE A 35 15.21 11.67 5.59
N PHE A 36 15.28 12.86 4.98
CA PHE A 36 14.19 13.43 4.21
C PHE A 36 13.82 12.55 3.01
N GLN A 37 14.82 12.06 2.24
CA GLN A 37 14.58 11.19 1.10
C GLN A 37 13.99 9.85 1.51
N ALA A 38 14.57 9.18 2.52
CA ALA A 38 14.03 7.94 3.05
C ALA A 38 12.60 8.12 3.59
N SER A 39 12.32 9.24 4.26
CA SER A 39 10.97 9.58 4.74
C SER A 39 10.00 9.81 3.58
N ALA A 40 10.41 10.52 2.53
CA ALA A 40 9.57 10.75 1.35
C ALA A 40 9.21 9.43 0.66
N LEU A 41 10.17 8.50 0.56
CA LEU A 41 9.96 7.17 0.01
C LEU A 41 9.06 6.31 0.92
N GLY A 42 9.29 6.33 2.23
CA GLY A 42 8.43 5.67 3.21
C GLY A 42 6.99 6.17 3.16
N TRP A 43 6.79 7.48 2.99
CA TRP A 43 5.45 8.03 2.76
C TRP A 43 4.82 7.51 1.48
N CYS A 44 5.54 7.39 0.36
CA CYS A 44 4.99 6.77 -0.86
C CYS A 44 4.39 5.38 -0.59
N ILE A 45 4.98 4.59 0.31
CA ILE A 45 4.45 3.28 0.71
C ILE A 45 3.19 3.42 1.58
N GLU A 46 3.14 4.38 2.50
CA GLU A 46 1.93 4.67 3.29
C GLU A 46 0.78 5.21 2.42
N TRP A 47 1.08 5.95 1.35
CA TRP A 47 0.12 6.32 0.31
C TRP A 47 -0.39 5.11 -0.46
N LEU A 48 0.49 4.17 -0.83
CA LEU A 48 0.12 2.91 -1.48
C LEU A 48 -0.78 2.06 -0.57
N GLN A 49 -0.44 1.97 0.72
CA GLN A 49 -1.29 1.32 1.73
C GLN A 49 -2.67 1.99 1.83
N ALA A 50 -2.73 3.32 1.90
CA ALA A 50 -4.00 4.04 2.01
C ALA A 50 -4.87 3.81 0.77
N TYR A 51 -4.27 3.83 -0.42
CA TYR A 51 -4.92 3.48 -1.67
C TYR A 51 -5.56 2.09 -1.62
N PHE A 52 -4.78 1.06 -1.28
CA PHE A 52 -5.31 -0.30 -1.21
C PHE A 52 -6.41 -0.45 -0.16
N LEU A 53 -6.27 0.16 1.01
CA LEU A 53 -7.30 0.08 2.06
C LEU A 53 -8.62 0.71 1.66
N VAL A 54 -8.59 1.86 0.97
CA VAL A 54 -9.84 2.51 0.53
C VAL A 54 -10.62 1.61 -0.43
N LEU A 55 -9.92 0.92 -1.34
CA LEU A 55 -10.57 0.00 -2.28
C LEU A 55 -10.96 -1.33 -1.61
N ASP A 56 -10.08 -1.90 -0.79
CA ASP A 56 -10.32 -3.14 -0.04
C ASP A 56 -11.53 -3.00 0.89
N ASP A 57 -11.65 -1.86 1.60
CA ASP A 57 -12.80 -1.59 2.46
C ASP A 57 -14.12 -1.59 1.67
N ILE A 58 -14.12 -1.14 0.40
CA ILE A 58 -15.30 -1.18 -0.49
C ILE A 58 -15.59 -2.63 -0.91
N MET A 59 -14.57 -3.35 -1.39
CA MET A 59 -14.70 -4.73 -1.91
C MET A 59 -15.17 -5.70 -0.82
N ASP A 60 -14.65 -5.53 0.40
CA ASP A 60 -14.98 -6.36 1.55
C ASP A 60 -16.19 -5.83 2.34
N ASN A 61 -16.82 -4.75 1.87
CA ASN A 61 -17.96 -4.08 2.51
C ASN A 61 -17.70 -3.73 3.99
N SER A 62 -16.46 -3.34 4.32
CA SER A 62 -16.00 -3.10 5.67
C SER A 62 -16.73 -1.94 6.38
N HIS A 63 -16.70 -1.96 7.72
CA HIS A 63 -17.36 -0.94 8.55
C HIS A 63 -16.42 0.14 9.06
N THR A 64 -15.25 -0.25 9.60
CA THR A 64 -14.32 0.67 10.27
C THR A 64 -12.88 0.38 9.89
N ARG A 65 -12.08 1.45 9.80
CA ARG A 65 -10.63 1.40 9.55
C ARG A 65 -9.94 2.43 10.47
N ARG A 66 -8.89 2.01 11.19
CA ARG A 66 -8.10 2.90 12.08
C ARG A 66 -8.95 3.63 13.13
N GLY A 67 -9.95 2.94 13.69
CA GLY A 67 -10.82 3.49 14.74
C GLY A 67 -11.93 4.44 14.27
N GLN A 68 -12.09 4.62 12.95
CA GLN A 68 -13.11 5.49 12.35
C GLN A 68 -13.88 4.74 11.24
N PRO A 69 -15.06 5.21 10.81
CA PRO A 69 -15.78 4.61 9.68
C PRO A 69 -14.92 4.50 8.43
N CYS A 70 -15.04 3.39 7.67
CA CYS A 70 -14.36 3.27 6.37
C CYS A 70 -14.76 4.44 5.45
N TRP A 71 -13.84 4.92 4.60
CA TRP A 71 -14.03 6.16 3.86
C TRP A 71 -15.33 6.19 3.03
N PHE A 72 -15.66 5.07 2.36
CA PHE A 72 -16.88 4.95 1.57
C PHE A 72 -18.18 4.99 2.41
N ARG A 73 -18.09 4.77 3.73
CA ARG A 73 -19.21 4.86 4.69
C ARG A 73 -19.44 6.28 5.19
N VAL A 74 -18.50 7.20 5.00
CA VAL A 74 -18.64 8.59 5.43
C VAL A 74 -19.81 9.24 4.65
N PRO A 75 -20.71 10.00 5.30
CA PRO A 75 -21.84 10.61 4.63
C PRO A 75 -21.41 11.40 3.39
N LYS A 76 -22.13 11.22 2.28
CA LYS A 76 -21.88 11.83 0.96
C LYS A 76 -20.65 11.31 0.20
N VAL A 77 -19.85 10.38 0.74
CA VAL A 77 -18.74 9.76 0.02
C VAL A 77 -19.24 8.60 -0.84
N GLY A 78 -19.71 7.51 -0.22
CA GLY A 78 -20.18 6.34 -0.96
C GLY A 78 -19.13 5.84 -1.97
N ILE A 79 -19.58 5.51 -3.18
CA ILE A 79 -18.71 4.96 -4.23
C ILE A 79 -17.72 5.99 -4.82
N ILE A 80 -17.84 7.29 -4.50
CA ILE A 80 -16.84 8.31 -4.86
C ILE A 80 -15.45 7.92 -4.32
N ALA A 81 -15.42 7.15 -3.22
CA ALA A 81 -14.21 6.58 -2.65
C ALA A 81 -13.37 5.78 -3.68
N ALA A 82 -13.97 5.19 -4.72
CA ALA A 82 -13.22 4.53 -5.78
C ALA A 82 -12.31 5.51 -6.55
N ASN A 83 -12.83 6.67 -6.91
CA ASN A 83 -12.03 7.73 -7.55
C ASN A 83 -11.00 8.32 -6.56
N ASP A 84 -11.36 8.45 -5.29
CA ASP A 84 -10.43 8.91 -4.26
C ASP A 84 -9.23 7.96 -4.10
N GLY A 85 -9.45 6.64 -4.23
CA GLY A 85 -8.39 5.65 -4.32
C GLY A 85 -7.42 5.94 -5.48
N VAL A 86 -7.95 6.22 -6.68
CA VAL A 86 -7.13 6.60 -7.85
C VAL A 86 -6.31 7.87 -7.58
N LEU A 87 -6.87 8.84 -6.86
CA LEU A 87 -6.13 10.03 -6.45
C LEU A 87 -5.00 9.72 -5.46
N LEU A 88 -5.23 8.86 -4.46
CA LEU A 88 -4.20 8.40 -3.53
C LEU A 88 -3.03 7.75 -4.28
N ARG A 89 -3.33 6.84 -5.21
CA ARG A 89 -2.33 6.18 -6.06
C ARG A 89 -1.51 7.19 -6.86
N ASN A 90 -2.14 8.19 -7.45
CA ASN A 90 -1.46 9.19 -8.29
C ASN A 90 -0.53 10.14 -7.51
N HIS A 91 -0.63 10.22 -6.18
CA HIS A 91 0.33 11.00 -5.40
C HIS A 91 1.72 10.36 -5.36
N ILE A 92 1.80 9.03 -5.42
CA ILE A 92 3.06 8.27 -5.39
C ILE A 92 4.02 8.73 -6.51
N PRO A 93 3.68 8.62 -7.82
CA PRO A 93 4.59 9.05 -8.88
C PRO A 93 4.86 10.56 -8.86
N ARG A 94 3.96 11.38 -8.30
CA ARG A 94 4.20 12.83 -8.15
C ARG A 94 5.27 13.11 -7.10
N ILE A 95 5.23 12.43 -5.96
CA ILE A 95 6.25 12.52 -4.90
C ILE A 95 7.58 11.97 -5.44
N LEU A 96 7.56 10.80 -6.08
CA LEU A 96 8.76 10.20 -6.68
C LEU A 96 9.41 11.16 -7.70
N LYS A 97 8.62 11.70 -8.64
CA LYS A 97 9.12 12.67 -9.63
C LYS A 97 9.67 13.94 -8.98
N LYS A 98 9.05 14.43 -7.91
CA LYS A 98 9.48 15.66 -7.24
C LYS A 98 10.83 15.50 -6.54
N HIS A 99 11.05 14.37 -5.87
CA HIS A 99 12.20 14.20 -4.98
C HIS A 99 13.31 13.33 -5.54
N PHE A 100 13.01 12.47 -6.53
CA PHE A 100 13.95 11.46 -7.02
C PHE A 100 14.27 11.59 -8.50
N ARG A 101 13.62 12.46 -9.29
CA ARG A 101 13.86 12.57 -10.75
C ARG A 101 15.33 12.77 -11.16
N GLY A 102 16.13 13.44 -10.32
CA GLY A 102 17.56 13.65 -10.57
C GLY A 102 18.47 12.52 -10.05
N LYS A 103 17.91 11.49 -9.41
CA LYS A 103 18.66 10.35 -8.87
C LYS A 103 18.82 9.26 -9.93
N PRO A 104 19.96 8.55 -9.95
CA PRO A 104 20.21 7.50 -10.94
C PRO A 104 19.19 6.35 -10.84
N TYR A 105 18.66 6.08 -9.65
CA TYR A 105 17.70 5.02 -9.35
C TYR A 105 16.22 5.44 -9.48
N TYR A 106 15.93 6.60 -10.07
CA TYR A 106 14.55 7.09 -10.20
C TYR A 106 13.62 6.11 -10.92
N VAL A 107 14.10 5.54 -12.04
CA VAL A 107 13.32 4.61 -12.85
C VAL A 107 13.11 3.29 -12.10
N ASP A 108 14.14 2.81 -11.41
CA ASP A 108 14.04 1.59 -10.58
C ASP A 108 12.96 1.73 -9.51
N LEU A 109 12.82 2.92 -8.89
CA LEU A 109 11.73 3.19 -7.95
C LEU A 109 10.36 3.13 -8.63
N LEU A 110 10.21 3.69 -9.83
CA LEU A 110 8.93 3.62 -10.55
C LEU A 110 8.56 2.17 -10.89
N ASP A 111 9.52 1.41 -11.41
CA ASP A 111 9.32 0.03 -11.81
C ASP A 111 8.98 -0.84 -10.59
N LEU A 112 9.69 -0.68 -9.49
CA LEU A 112 9.43 -1.40 -8.24
C LEU A 112 8.02 -1.13 -7.70
N PHE A 113 7.58 0.14 -7.66
CA PHE A 113 6.22 0.47 -7.20
C PHE A 113 5.14 -0.09 -8.13
N ASN A 114 5.34 -0.02 -9.45
CA ASN A 114 4.39 -0.56 -10.42
C ASN A 114 4.29 -2.10 -10.34
N GLU A 115 5.42 -2.80 -10.21
CA GLU A 115 5.47 -4.26 -10.09
C GLU A 115 4.77 -4.73 -8.80
N VAL A 116 5.08 -4.09 -7.67
CA VAL A 116 4.47 -4.44 -6.38
C VAL A 116 2.97 -4.09 -6.36
N GLU A 117 2.56 -2.99 -6.99
CA GLU A 117 1.14 -2.65 -7.17
C GLU A 117 0.42 -3.75 -7.97
N PHE A 118 1.01 -4.21 -9.08
CA PHE A 118 0.46 -5.30 -9.88
C PHE A 118 0.37 -6.61 -9.10
N GLN A 119 1.44 -7.01 -8.39
CA GLN A 119 1.45 -8.21 -7.56
C GLN A 119 0.33 -8.19 -6.50
N THR A 120 0.15 -7.03 -5.85
CA THR A 120 -0.88 -6.84 -4.83
C THR A 120 -2.28 -6.92 -5.42
N ALA A 121 -2.51 -6.26 -6.56
CA ALA A 121 -3.79 -6.34 -7.27
C ALA A 121 -4.11 -7.78 -7.75
N ALA A 122 -3.11 -8.51 -8.23
CA ALA A 122 -3.27 -9.93 -8.60
C ALA A 122 -3.61 -10.80 -7.38
N GLY A 123 -3.00 -10.54 -6.22
CA GLY A 123 -3.33 -11.18 -4.95
C GLY A 123 -4.77 -10.90 -4.52
N GLN A 124 -5.20 -9.64 -4.59
CA GLN A 124 -6.58 -9.25 -4.29
C GLN A 124 -7.58 -9.92 -5.23
N MET A 125 -7.27 -10.01 -6.53
CA MET A 125 -8.12 -10.74 -7.48
C MET A 125 -8.31 -12.19 -7.05
N ILE A 126 -7.24 -12.90 -6.67
CA ILE A 126 -7.32 -14.29 -6.22
C ILE A 126 -8.15 -14.41 -4.93
N ASP A 127 -8.00 -13.46 -4.01
CA ASP A 127 -8.78 -13.41 -2.75
C ASP A 127 -10.29 -13.31 -3.02
N LEU A 128 -10.70 -12.38 -3.89
CA LEU A 128 -12.10 -12.13 -4.22
C LEU A 128 -12.75 -13.30 -4.96
N ILE A 129 -12.07 -13.91 -5.94
CA ILE A 129 -12.62 -15.08 -6.67
C ILE A 129 -12.76 -16.31 -5.76
N THR A 130 -11.97 -16.38 -4.68
CA THR A 130 -12.01 -17.48 -3.71
C THR A 130 -13.14 -17.28 -2.70
N THR A 131 -13.60 -16.05 -2.48
CA THR A 131 -14.54 -15.66 -1.42
C THR A 131 -15.85 -15.07 -1.97
N LEU A 132 -16.23 -15.40 -3.21
CA LEU A 132 -17.45 -14.93 -3.86
C LEU A 132 -18.69 -15.13 -2.98
N GLU A 133 -19.41 -14.04 -2.70
CA GLU A 133 -20.59 -14.06 -1.86
C GLU A 133 -21.66 -15.00 -2.45
N GLY A 134 -22.14 -15.94 -1.64
CA GLY A 134 -23.11 -16.95 -2.05
C GLY A 134 -22.50 -18.28 -2.53
N GLU A 135 -21.21 -18.32 -2.88
CA GLU A 135 -20.51 -19.58 -3.17
C GLU A 135 -19.99 -20.21 -1.87
N LYS A 136 -20.32 -21.50 -1.63
CA LYS A 136 -19.90 -22.27 -0.44
C LYS A 136 -18.98 -23.43 -0.81
N ASP A 137 -18.09 -23.23 -1.76
CA ASP A 137 -17.13 -24.25 -2.17
C ASP A 137 -15.91 -24.25 -1.25
N LEU A 138 -15.98 -25.06 -0.18
CA LEU A 138 -14.89 -25.22 0.78
C LEU A 138 -13.65 -25.91 0.17
N SER A 139 -13.76 -26.55 -0.99
CA SER A 139 -12.61 -27.22 -1.63
C SER A 139 -11.52 -26.23 -2.07
N LYS A 140 -11.88 -24.95 -2.28
CA LYS A 140 -10.94 -23.88 -2.61
C LYS A 140 -10.01 -23.52 -1.43
N TYR A 141 -10.37 -23.86 -0.19
CA TYR A 141 -9.70 -23.44 1.04
C TYR A 141 -8.48 -24.33 1.35
N THR A 142 -7.54 -24.35 0.41
CA THR A 142 -6.29 -25.12 0.50
C THR A 142 -5.15 -24.25 1.03
N LEU A 143 -4.19 -24.87 1.72
CA LEU A 143 -3.00 -24.16 2.21
C LEU A 143 -2.16 -23.56 1.08
N SER A 144 -2.11 -24.22 -0.08
CA SER A 144 -1.40 -23.73 -1.27
C SER A 144 -2.05 -22.46 -1.82
N LEU A 145 -3.38 -22.43 -1.94
CA LEU A 145 -4.09 -21.24 -2.41
C LEU A 145 -3.96 -20.09 -1.42
N HIS A 146 -4.17 -20.36 -0.12
CA HIS A 146 -3.98 -19.36 0.94
C HIS A 146 -2.56 -18.75 0.89
N ARG A 147 -1.51 -19.58 0.77
CA ARG A 147 -0.12 -19.10 0.64
C ARG A 147 0.05 -18.16 -0.55
N ARG A 148 -0.55 -18.49 -1.69
CA ARG A 148 -0.49 -17.65 -2.88
C ARG A 148 -1.21 -16.32 -2.68
N ILE A 149 -2.39 -16.34 -2.07
CA ILE A 149 -3.13 -15.11 -1.73
C ILE A 149 -2.27 -14.22 -0.84
N VAL A 150 -1.81 -14.71 0.32
CA VAL A 150 -1.09 -13.85 1.27
C VAL A 150 0.28 -13.40 0.76
N GLN A 151 0.95 -14.20 -0.06
CA GLN A 151 2.20 -13.80 -0.70
C GLN A 151 1.99 -12.60 -1.63
N PHE A 152 1.01 -12.69 -2.53
CA PHE A 152 0.76 -11.64 -3.51
C PHE A 152 0.01 -10.45 -2.93
N LYS A 153 -1.08 -10.67 -2.18
CA LYS A 153 -1.92 -9.63 -1.58
C LYS A 153 -1.19 -8.83 -0.50
N THR A 154 -0.21 -9.42 0.18
CA THR A 154 0.39 -8.80 1.38
C THR A 154 1.90 -8.74 1.36
N ALA A 155 2.60 -9.85 1.10
CA ALA A 155 4.03 -9.94 1.38
C ALA A 155 4.86 -8.92 0.59
N TYR A 156 4.60 -8.78 -0.71
CA TYR A 156 5.40 -7.90 -1.57
C TYR A 156 5.33 -6.43 -1.15
N TYR A 157 4.13 -5.84 -1.06
CA TYR A 157 4.02 -4.42 -0.72
C TYR A 157 4.27 -4.10 0.75
N SER A 158 4.21 -5.11 1.63
CA SER A 158 4.37 -4.91 3.07
C SER A 158 5.78 -5.13 3.59
N PHE A 159 6.59 -5.93 2.89
CA PHE A 159 7.91 -6.34 3.38
C PHE A 159 9.01 -6.35 2.31
N TYR A 160 8.69 -6.59 1.04
CA TYR A 160 9.70 -6.55 -0.03
C TYR A 160 9.93 -5.13 -0.55
N LEU A 161 8.85 -4.33 -0.64
CA LEU A 161 8.91 -2.94 -1.10
C LEU A 161 9.63 -1.99 -0.12
N PRO A 162 9.36 -2.02 1.20
CA PRO A 162 10.05 -1.14 2.16
C PRO A 162 11.46 -1.61 2.52
#